data_AF-A0A832GGQ2-F1
#
_entry.id   AF-A0A832GGQ2-F1
#
_cell.length_a   1.000
_cell.length_b   1.000
_cell.length_c   1.000
_cell.angle_alpha   90.00
_cell.angle_beta   90.00
_cell.angle_gamma   90.00
#
_symmetry.space_group_name_H-M   'P 1'
#
loop_
_entity.id
_entity.type
_entity.pdbx_description
1 polymer ?
#
loop_
_entity_poly.entity_id
_entity_poly.type
_entity_poly.pdbx_seq_one_letter_code
_entity_poly.pdbx_strand_id
1 'polypeptide(L)'
;MPRRPQDRHWRGTIIEAMVAYHQGQLGMPLIPFNSIHRIIAIGSDGMMNAVRQARKTVLQTAFRPHIAIGSINSPMQCMMKEICAQCLQKHRDPETGREVVPVFSCFNQDQELDRVDFDNLRDRLRMNSVLETLGTSWLEYLLSYEQMVG
;
A
#
# COMPACT_ATOMS: atom_id res chain seq x y z
N MET A 1 7.11 2.73 -21.09
CA MET A 1 8.24 3.62 -21.39
C MET A 1 7.86 5.06 -21.04
N PRO A 2 8.78 5.87 -20.48
CA PRO A 2 8.53 7.29 -20.19
C PRO A 2 8.11 8.04 -21.46
N ARG A 3 7.07 8.88 -21.37
CA ARG A 3 6.47 9.55 -22.54
C ARG A 3 6.66 11.07 -22.54
N ARG A 4 6.95 11.68 -21.39
CA ARG A 4 7.23 13.11 -21.24
C ARG A 4 8.71 13.34 -20.91
N PRO A 5 9.30 14.50 -21.27
CA PRO A 5 10.71 14.80 -20.97
C PRO A 5 11.09 14.70 -19.48
N GLN A 6 10.14 14.99 -18.59
CA GLN A 6 10.32 14.89 -17.15
C GLN A 6 10.13 13.48 -16.57
N ASP A 7 9.58 12.54 -17.33
CA ASP A 7 9.32 11.19 -16.83
C ASP A 7 10.65 10.48 -16.57
N ARG A 8 10.85 10.03 -15.34
CA ARG A 8 12.00 9.22 -14.96
C ARG A 8 11.58 7.78 -14.79
N HIS A 9 12.48 6.86 -15.09
CA HIS A 9 12.24 5.42 -14.97
C HIS A 9 13.26 4.80 -14.03
N TRP A 10 12.78 3.92 -13.15
CA TRP A 10 13.59 3.10 -12.27
C TRP A 10 13.10 1.65 -12.34
N ARG A 11 14.03 0.69 -12.31
CA ARG A 11 13.71 -0.73 -12.20
C ARG A 11 14.23 -1.23 -10.85
N GLY A 12 13.30 -1.48 -9.93
CA GLY A 12 13.60 -1.85 -8.56
C GLY A 12 12.39 -1.65 -7.67
N THR A 13 12.59 -1.63 -6.36
CA THR A 13 11.53 -1.33 -5.39
C THR A 13 11.18 0.16 -5.39
N ILE A 14 9.99 0.50 -4.87
CA ILE A 14 9.61 1.91 -4.72
C ILE A 14 10.56 2.66 -3.78
N ILE A 15 11.12 2.00 -2.77
CA ILE A 15 12.05 2.63 -1.81
C ILE A 15 13.37 2.97 -2.49
N GLU A 16 13.91 2.05 -3.29
CA GLU A 16 15.10 2.32 -4.11
C GLU A 16 14.86 3.47 -5.09
N ALA A 17 13.68 3.51 -5.73
CA ALA A 17 13.31 4.61 -6.62
C ALA A 17 13.24 5.95 -5.88
N MET A 18 12.67 5.98 -4.66
CA MET A 18 12.61 7.19 -3.83
C MET A 18 13.99 7.66 -3.40
N VAL A 19 14.90 6.75 -3.02
CA VAL A 19 16.29 7.06 -2.66
C VAL A 19 17.05 7.59 -3.87
N ALA A 20 16.97 6.90 -5.02
CA ALA A 20 17.61 7.31 -6.27
C ALA A 20 17.08 8.67 -6.76
N TYR A 21 15.78 8.92 -6.60
CA TYR A 21 15.18 10.23 -6.86
C TYR A 21 15.78 11.29 -5.94
N HIS A 22 15.77 11.09 -4.62
CA HIS A 22 16.29 12.06 -3.67
C HIS A 22 17.78 12.39 -3.90
N GLN A 23 18.59 11.39 -4.26
CA GLN A 23 20.02 11.54 -4.53
C GLN A 23 20.33 12.10 -5.93
N GLY A 24 19.32 12.39 -6.75
CA GLY A 24 19.51 12.93 -8.10
C GLY A 24 20.03 11.93 -9.13
N GLN A 25 20.03 10.63 -8.81
CA GLN A 25 20.45 9.56 -9.74
C GLN A 25 19.46 9.39 -10.89
N LEU A 26 18.20 9.77 -10.66
CA LEU A 26 17.17 9.89 -11.69
C LEU A 26 17.18 11.28 -12.35
N GLY A 27 18.30 12.02 -12.28
CA GLY A 27 18.45 13.43 -12.63
C GLY A 27 17.88 14.38 -11.59
N MET A 28 17.94 15.69 -11.88
CA MET A 28 17.57 16.72 -10.90
C MET A 28 16.12 16.53 -10.41
N PRO A 29 15.89 16.39 -9.10
CA PRO A 29 14.56 16.26 -8.53
C PRO A 29 13.72 17.51 -8.82
N LEU A 30 12.61 17.34 -9.54
CA LEU A 30 11.66 18.43 -9.80
C LEU A 30 10.93 18.88 -8.52
N ILE A 31 10.68 17.95 -7.60
CA ILE A 31 10.00 18.20 -6.33
C ILE A 31 10.92 17.68 -5.22
N PRO A 32 11.68 18.56 -4.55
CA PRO A 32 12.52 18.15 -3.43
C PRO A 32 11.68 17.55 -2.30
N PHE A 33 12.14 16.43 -1.71
CA PHE A 33 11.42 15.78 -0.61
C PHE A 33 11.21 16.67 0.62
N ASN A 34 12.11 17.65 0.85
CA ASN A 34 11.96 18.61 1.94
C ASN A 34 10.77 19.58 1.76
N SER A 35 10.16 19.63 0.57
CA SER A 35 8.97 20.45 0.28
C SER A 35 7.66 19.69 0.48
N ILE A 36 7.74 18.36 0.70
CA ILE A 36 6.58 17.48 0.80
C ILE A 36 5.98 17.55 2.20
N HIS A 37 4.67 17.81 2.28
CA HIS A 37 3.91 17.89 3.53
C HIS A 37 3.06 16.65 3.78
N ARG A 38 2.69 15.95 2.70
CA ARG A 38 1.82 14.77 2.74
C ARG A 38 2.30 13.71 1.76
N ILE A 39 2.25 12.46 2.18
CA ILE A 39 2.55 11.28 1.35
C ILE A 39 1.27 10.45 1.29
N ILE A 40 0.90 10.00 0.10
CA ILE A 40 -0.16 9.01 -0.09
C ILE A 40 0.47 7.77 -0.72
N ALA A 41 0.42 6.64 -0.01
CA ALA A 41 0.90 5.35 -0.47
C ALA A 41 -0.28 4.48 -0.89
N ILE A 42 -0.25 3.99 -2.14
CA ILE A 42 -1.27 3.13 -2.73
C ILE A 42 -0.57 1.97 -3.39
N GLY A 43 -0.85 0.76 -2.94
CA GLY A 43 -0.20 -0.46 -3.43
C GLY A 43 -0.52 -1.64 -2.54
N SER A 44 0.33 -2.66 -2.54
CA SER A 44 0.22 -3.78 -1.61
C SER A 44 0.48 -3.34 -0.17
N ASP A 45 -0.02 -4.10 0.80
CA ASP A 45 0.26 -3.95 2.23
C ASP A 45 1.77 -3.85 2.50
N GLY A 46 2.55 -4.71 1.84
CA GLY A 46 4.01 -4.73 1.98
C GLY A 46 4.67 -3.46 1.44
N MET A 47 4.20 -2.95 0.30
CA MET A 47 4.71 -1.70 -0.27
C MET A 47 4.37 -0.51 0.62
N MET A 48 3.13 -0.40 1.08
CA MET A 48 2.70 0.68 1.97
C MET A 48 3.47 0.65 3.31
N ASN A 49 3.69 -0.53 3.89
CA ASN A 49 4.51 -0.68 5.10
C ASN A 49 5.99 -0.34 4.85
N ALA A 50 6.53 -0.68 3.67
CA ALA A 50 7.89 -0.29 3.30
C ALA A 50 8.03 1.24 3.22
N VAL A 51 7.06 1.94 2.64
CA VAL A 51 7.04 3.42 2.61
C VAL A 51 6.90 3.98 4.03
N ARG A 52 6.03 3.39 4.86
CA ARG A 52 5.87 3.77 6.28
C ARG A 52 7.22 3.72 7.02
N GLN A 53 8.00 2.66 6.82
CA GLN A 53 9.29 2.49 7.50
C GLN A 53 10.37 3.40 6.90
N ALA A 54 10.52 3.39 5.57
CA ALA A 54 11.62 4.08 4.90
C ALA A 54 11.67 5.58 5.20
N ARG A 55 10.52 6.25 5.27
CA ARG A 55 10.44 7.69 5.58
C ARG A 55 10.93 8.04 7.00
N LYS A 56 10.97 7.07 7.91
CA LYS A 56 11.47 7.20 9.29
C LYS A 56 12.88 6.63 9.48
N THR A 57 13.42 5.96 8.47
CA THR A 57 14.75 5.35 8.50
C THR A 57 15.64 5.93 7.39
N VAL A 58 15.74 5.25 6.25
CA VAL A 58 16.65 5.59 5.15
C VAL A 58 16.39 6.97 4.52
N LEU A 59 15.16 7.50 4.65
CA LEU A 59 14.76 8.82 4.14
C LEU A 59 14.41 9.80 5.27
N GLN A 60 14.77 9.50 6.51
CA GLN A 60 14.43 10.33 7.68
C GLN A 60 14.86 11.80 7.51
N THR A 61 16.07 12.03 6.99
CA THR A 61 16.62 13.38 6.79
C THR A 61 16.19 14.02 5.47
N ALA A 62 15.61 13.23 4.56
CA ALA A 62 15.19 13.72 3.25
C ALA A 62 13.87 14.49 3.31
N PHE A 63 12.98 14.07 4.21
CA PHE A 63 11.68 14.69 4.40
C PHE A 63 11.68 15.65 5.59
N ARG A 64 10.94 16.75 5.44
CA ARG A 64 10.46 17.55 6.57
C ARG A 64 9.38 16.79 7.36
N PRO A 65 8.95 17.27 8.54
CA PRO A 65 7.76 16.76 9.20
C PRO A 65 6.56 16.74 8.23
N HIS A 66 5.91 15.58 8.15
CA HIS A 66 4.86 15.28 7.16
C HIS A 66 3.85 14.27 7.72
N ILE A 67 2.68 14.22 7.08
CA ILE A 67 1.65 13.20 7.33
C ILE A 67 1.76 12.15 6.23
N ALA A 68 1.72 10.87 6.58
CA ALA A 68 1.71 9.79 5.59
C ALA A 68 0.42 8.98 5.70
N ILE A 69 -0.24 8.81 4.57
CA ILE A 69 -1.56 8.19 4.43
C ILE A 69 -1.40 6.95 3.54
N GLY A 70 -2.02 5.85 3.93
CA GLY A 70 -2.15 4.66 3.12
C GLY A 70 -3.60 4.51 2.67
N SER A 71 -3.81 4.20 1.39
CA SER A 71 -5.13 3.79 0.91
C SER A 71 -5.30 2.31 1.19
N ILE A 72 -5.91 1.99 2.34
CA ILE A 72 -5.86 0.67 2.94
C ILE A 72 -6.80 -0.30 2.23
N ASN A 73 -6.24 -1.39 1.73
CA ASN A 73 -6.92 -2.41 0.95
C ASN A 73 -7.50 -3.54 1.81
N SER A 74 -8.05 -3.24 3.01
CA SER A 74 -8.68 -4.27 3.85
C SER A 74 -9.76 -5.03 3.07
N PRO A 75 -9.93 -6.35 3.29
CA PRO A 75 -10.94 -7.11 2.57
C PRO A 75 -12.33 -6.51 2.80
N MET A 76 -13.13 -6.38 1.75
CA MET A 76 -14.47 -5.78 1.83
C MET A 76 -15.51 -6.76 1.31
N GLN A 77 -16.64 -6.87 2.03
CA GLN A 77 -17.78 -7.66 1.60
C GLN A 77 -18.95 -6.76 1.16
N CYS A 78 -19.52 -5.98 2.08
CA CYS A 78 -20.72 -5.19 1.77
C CYS A 78 -20.42 -3.82 1.14
N MET A 79 -19.30 -3.18 1.52
CA MET A 79 -19.01 -1.77 1.23
C MET A 79 -20.10 -0.76 1.66
N MET A 80 -21.02 -1.15 2.53
CA MET A 80 -22.17 -0.33 2.97
C MET A 80 -21.87 0.63 4.14
N LYS A 81 -20.59 0.94 4.41
CA LYS A 81 -20.12 1.78 5.54
C LYS A 81 -20.53 1.28 6.93
N GLU A 82 -19.59 0.65 7.63
CA GLU A 82 -19.72 0.27 9.05
C GLU A 82 -20.77 -0.82 9.36
N ILE A 83 -21.24 -1.56 8.35
CA ILE A 83 -22.26 -2.61 8.52
C ILE A 83 -21.66 -3.99 8.84
N CYS A 84 -20.85 -4.56 7.94
CA CYS A 84 -20.45 -5.98 8.03
C CYS A 84 -19.14 -6.26 8.76
N ALA A 85 -18.34 -5.24 9.09
CA ALA A 85 -17.01 -5.36 9.71
C ALA A 85 -15.95 -6.21 8.97
N GLN A 86 -16.21 -6.74 7.77
CA GLN A 86 -15.19 -7.44 6.99
C GLN A 86 -13.96 -6.55 6.70
N CYS A 87 -14.19 -5.24 6.55
CA CYS A 87 -13.16 -4.23 6.31
C CYS A 87 -12.59 -3.59 7.58
N LEU A 88 -12.88 -4.13 8.77
CA LEU A 88 -12.43 -3.57 10.03
C LEU A 88 -10.90 -3.65 10.12
N GLN A 89 -10.26 -2.48 10.15
CA GLN A 89 -8.82 -2.33 10.19
C GLN A 89 -8.36 -2.00 11.61
N LYS A 90 -7.51 -2.87 12.15
CA LYS A 90 -6.88 -2.66 13.45
C LYS A 90 -5.92 -1.48 13.39
N HIS A 91 -6.03 -0.58 14.37
CA HIS A 91 -5.16 0.57 14.55
C HIS A 91 -4.42 0.50 15.89
N ARG A 92 -3.23 1.06 15.92
CA ARG A 92 -2.42 1.26 17.13
C ARG A 92 -2.00 2.71 17.23
N ASP A 93 -1.86 3.17 18.45
CA ASP A 93 -1.24 4.45 18.73
C ASP A 93 0.28 4.38 18.45
N PRO A 94 0.85 5.27 17.63
CA PRO A 94 2.24 5.20 17.22
C PRO A 94 3.24 5.57 18.33
N GLU A 95 2.80 6.24 19.40
CA GLU A 95 3.65 6.63 20.53
C GLU A 95 3.66 5.56 21.62
N THR A 96 2.49 4.96 21.90
CA THR A 96 2.31 4.01 23.02
C THR A 96 2.23 2.55 22.58
N GLY A 97 2.00 2.27 21.30
CA GLY A 97 1.80 0.92 20.75
C GLY A 97 0.49 0.24 21.14
N ARG A 98 -0.35 0.91 21.95
CA ARG A 98 -1.65 0.41 22.40
C ARG A 98 -2.64 0.38 21.26
N GLU A 99 -3.53 -0.59 21.30
CA GLU A 99 -4.66 -0.64 20.37
C GLU A 99 -5.58 0.57 20.59
N VAL A 100 -5.99 1.20 19.50
CA VAL A 100 -6.95 2.31 19.50
C VAL A 100 -8.18 1.89 18.70
N VAL A 101 -9.20 2.76 18.68
CA VAL A 101 -10.46 2.48 17.97
C VAL A 101 -10.17 2.07 16.52
N PRO A 102 -10.59 0.86 16.09
CA PRO A 102 -10.36 0.40 14.74
C PRO A 102 -11.17 1.21 13.72
N VAL A 103 -10.73 1.21 12.47
CA VAL A 103 -11.38 1.96 11.39
C VAL A 103 -12.04 0.99 10.42
N PHE A 104 -13.28 1.23 10.04
CA PHE A 104 -13.89 0.53 8.92
C PHE A 104 -13.32 1.11 7.61
N SER A 105 -12.53 0.35 6.86
CA SER A 105 -11.91 0.86 5.63
C SER A 105 -12.92 1.25 4.55
N CYS A 106 -14.14 0.70 4.58
CA CYS A 106 -15.22 1.15 3.68
C CYS A 106 -15.83 2.51 4.08
N PHE A 107 -15.64 2.95 5.33
CA PHE A 107 -16.01 4.29 5.79
C PHE A 107 -14.87 5.28 5.57
N ASN A 108 -13.64 4.92 5.95
CA ASN A 108 -12.45 5.69 5.67
C ASN A 108 -11.31 4.79 5.16
N GLN A 109 -11.08 4.80 3.84
CA GLN A 109 -10.03 4.02 3.21
C GLN A 109 -8.64 4.65 3.39
N ASP A 110 -8.58 5.99 3.43
CA ASP A 110 -7.34 6.74 3.51
C ASP A 110 -6.97 6.99 4.98
N GLN A 111 -6.09 6.13 5.49
CA GLN A 111 -5.76 6.04 6.92
C GLN A 111 -4.31 6.44 7.17
N GLU A 112 -4.00 6.99 8.34
CA GLU A 112 -2.61 7.31 8.70
C GLU A 112 -1.73 6.04 8.72
N LEU A 113 -0.67 6.00 7.90
CA LEU A 113 0.21 4.83 7.79
C LEU A 113 0.78 4.41 9.14
N ASP A 114 1.03 5.36 10.03
CA ASP A 114 1.62 5.09 11.34
C ASP A 114 0.69 4.38 12.31
N ARG A 115 -0.62 4.46 12.10
CA ARG A 115 -1.61 3.83 12.97
C ARG A 115 -1.98 2.42 12.52
N VAL A 116 -1.82 2.12 11.23
CA VAL A 116 -2.24 0.84 10.65
C VAL A 116 -1.38 -0.30 11.19
N ASP A 117 -2.03 -1.33 11.76
CA ASP A 117 -1.39 -2.61 12.08
C ASP A 117 -1.23 -3.43 10.78
N PHE A 118 -0.06 -3.34 10.16
CA PHE A 118 0.24 -3.96 8.86
C PHE A 118 0.36 -5.49 8.93
N ASP A 119 0.74 -6.04 10.09
CA ASP A 119 0.79 -7.49 10.28
C ASP A 119 -0.65 -8.04 10.31
N ASN A 120 -1.54 -7.37 11.06
CA ASN A 120 -2.96 -7.71 11.04
C ASN A 120 -3.58 -7.56 9.63
N LEU A 121 -3.28 -6.48 8.91
CA LEU A 121 -3.76 -6.28 7.54
C LEU A 121 -3.32 -7.43 6.63
N ARG A 122 -2.04 -7.82 6.70
CA ARG A 122 -1.48 -8.92 5.90
C ARG A 122 -2.17 -10.25 6.18
N ASP A 123 -2.41 -10.57 7.45
CA ASP A 123 -3.10 -11.81 7.82
C ASP A 123 -4.54 -11.81 7.29
N ARG A 124 -5.25 -10.69 7.42
CA ARG A 124 -6.62 -10.53 6.91
C ARG A 124 -6.71 -10.65 5.39
N LEU A 125 -5.75 -10.11 4.66
CA LEU A 125 -5.68 -10.21 3.20
C LEU A 125 -5.48 -11.64 2.71
N ARG A 126 -4.95 -12.54 3.56
CA ARG A 126 -4.69 -13.95 3.21
C ARG A 126 -5.80 -14.90 3.65
N MET A 127 -6.85 -14.39 4.29
CA MET A 127 -7.94 -15.23 4.81
C MET A 127 -8.57 -16.12 3.74
N ASN A 128 -8.64 -15.65 2.49
CA ASN A 128 -9.27 -16.37 1.39
C ASN A 128 -8.27 -17.02 0.41
N SER A 129 -6.98 -17.10 0.73
CA SER A 129 -5.96 -17.55 -0.24
C SER A 129 -6.20 -18.96 -0.80
N VAL A 130 -6.79 -19.88 -0.03
CA VAL A 130 -7.17 -21.21 -0.53
C VAL A 130 -8.28 -21.11 -1.58
N LEU A 131 -9.32 -20.32 -1.29
CA LEU A 131 -10.43 -20.11 -2.22
C LEU A 131 -9.99 -19.37 -3.48
N GLU A 132 -9.11 -18.37 -3.32
CA GLU A 132 -8.50 -17.65 -4.44
C GLU A 132 -7.70 -18.61 -5.33
N THR A 133 -6.88 -19.48 -4.74
CA THR A 133 -6.09 -20.47 -5.48
C THR A 133 -6.97 -21.45 -6.24
N LEU A 134 -8.00 -22.01 -5.58
CA LEU A 134 -8.95 -22.91 -6.23
C LEU A 134 -9.70 -22.23 -7.37
N GLY A 135 -10.14 -20.98 -7.16
CA GLY A 135 -10.80 -20.18 -8.19
C GLY A 135 -9.91 -19.94 -9.40
N THR A 136 -8.64 -19.58 -9.19
CA THR A 136 -7.66 -19.41 -10.26
C THR A 136 -7.42 -20.71 -11.01
N SER A 137 -7.15 -21.82 -10.32
CA SER A 137 -6.92 -23.12 -10.98
C SER A 137 -8.12 -23.60 -11.78
N TRP A 138 -9.34 -23.37 -11.28
CA TRP A 138 -10.55 -23.70 -12.01
C TRP A 138 -10.72 -22.84 -13.27
N LEU A 139 -10.46 -21.53 -13.17
CA LEU A 139 -10.50 -20.64 -14.32
C LEU A 139 -9.46 -21.03 -15.39
N GLU A 140 -8.23 -21.33 -14.97
CA GLU A 140 -7.17 -21.80 -15.87
C GLU A 140 -7.58 -23.08 -16.60
N TYR A 141 -8.19 -24.04 -15.88
CA TYR A 141 -8.73 -25.25 -16.48
C TYR A 141 -9.80 -24.93 -17.54
N LEU A 142 -10.79 -24.10 -17.23
CA LEU A 142 -11.86 -23.74 -18.16
C LEU A 142 -11.32 -23.04 -19.42
N LEU A 143 -10.38 -22.11 -19.26
CA LEU A 143 -9.75 -21.41 -20.39
C LEU A 143 -8.93 -22.36 -21.27
N SER A 144 -8.26 -23.35 -20.68
CA SER A 144 -7.55 -24.38 -21.45
C SER A 144 -8.52 -25.31 -22.18
N TYR A 145 -9.64 -25.66 -21.57
CA TYR A 145 -10.66 -26.51 -22.18
C TYR A 145 -11.31 -25.85 -23.40
N GLU A 146 -11.66 -24.56 -23.31
CA GLU A 146 -12.22 -23.81 -24.44
C GLU A 146 -11.29 -23.79 -25.65
N GLN A 147 -9.98 -23.64 -25.45
CA GLN A 147 -8.99 -23.68 -26.53
C GLN A 147 -8.81 -25.07 -27.16
N MET A 148 -9.18 -26.14 -26.44
CA MET A 148 -9.06 -27.52 -26.93
C MET A 148 -10.30 -27.97 -27.71
N VAL A 149 -11.47 -27.38 -27.43
CA VAL A 149 -12.77 -27.84 -27.95
C VAL A 149 -13.43 -26.82 -28.89
N GLY A 150 -13.00 -25.55 -28.87
CA GLY A 150 -13.37 -24.52 -29.84
C GLY A 150 -12.38 -24.40 -30.99
#